data_AF-A0A0D0GSJ5-F1
#
_entry.id   AF-A0A0D0GSJ5-F1
#
_cell.length_a   1.000
_cell.length_b   1.000
_cell.length_c   1.000
_cell.angle_alpha   90.00
_cell.angle_beta   90.00
_cell.angle_gamma   90.00
#
_symmetry.space_group_name_H-M   'P 1'
#
loop_
_entity.id
_entity.type
_entity.pdbx_description
1 polymer ?
#
loop_
_entity_poly.entity_id
_entity_poly.type
_entity_poly.pdbx_seq_one_letter_code
_entity_poly.pdbx_strand_id
1 'polypeptide(L)'
;MADSIDTIERQNCWLTMSDLFVDNEVDYRGIANSLVQHCPNMTDAELKRTYFDEVAPVLGGNGLSPAPAVWTGFDGDQVLRDISGWLAQQQSSAYYRATGCVWRAMCRLFFKSIWSELERELLASRRS
;
A
#
# COMPACT_ATOMS: atom_id res chain seq x y z
N MET A 1 -11.21 6.81 -23.49
CA MET A 1 -9.93 7.42 -23.11
C MET A 1 -9.61 6.84 -21.75
N ALA A 2 -8.54 6.06 -21.63
CA ALA A 2 -8.18 5.45 -20.36
C ALA A 2 -7.63 6.58 -19.47
N ASP A 3 -8.41 6.99 -18.48
CA ASP A 3 -7.96 7.96 -17.48
C ASP A 3 -6.73 7.36 -16.80
N SER A 4 -5.55 7.91 -17.10
CA SER A 4 -4.35 7.58 -16.36
C SER A 4 -4.58 8.03 -14.92
N ILE A 5 -4.65 7.09 -13.99
CA ILE A 5 -4.74 7.39 -12.55
C ILE A 5 -3.76 8.51 -12.22
N ASP A 6 -4.27 9.61 -11.68
CA ASP A 6 -3.45 10.78 -11.38
C ASP A 6 -2.40 10.44 -10.32
N THR A 7 -1.26 11.13 -10.37
CA THR A 7 -0.15 10.88 -9.43
C THR A 7 -0.57 11.20 -8.00
N ILE A 8 -1.37 12.25 -7.80
CA ILE A 8 -1.86 12.64 -6.47
C ILE A 8 -2.87 11.60 -5.98
N GLU A 9 -3.75 11.11 -6.84
CA GLU A 9 -4.68 10.04 -6.48
C GLU A 9 -3.94 8.79 -6.01
N ARG A 10 -2.94 8.33 -6.77
CA ARG A 10 -2.12 7.17 -6.38
C ARG A 10 -1.41 7.38 -5.04
N GLN A 11 -0.88 8.58 -4.80
CA GLN A 11 -0.25 8.95 -3.53
C GLN A 11 -1.25 8.95 -2.37
N ASN A 12 -2.47 9.45 -2.57
CA ASN A 12 -3.53 9.35 -1.57
C ASN A 12 -3.84 7.89 -1.23
N CYS A 13 -3.90 7.02 -2.23
CA CYS A 13 -4.09 5.58 -2.00
C CYS A 13 -2.94 4.96 -1.20
N TRP A 14 -1.70 5.38 -1.43
CA TRP A 14 -0.56 4.93 -0.61
C TRP A 14 -0.71 5.33 0.85
N LEU A 15 -1.11 6.59 1.10
CA LEU A 15 -1.35 7.09 2.46
C LEU A 15 -2.45 6.28 3.14
N THR A 16 -3.60 6.10 2.48
CA THR A 16 -4.70 5.31 3.04
C THR A 16 -4.33 3.85 3.28
N MET A 17 -3.55 3.23 2.39
CA MET A 17 -3.08 1.85 2.58
C MET A 17 -1.99 1.72 3.66
N SER A 18 -1.33 2.82 4.05
CA SER A 18 -0.32 2.79 5.10
C SER A 18 -0.91 2.44 6.47
N ASP A 19 -2.18 2.79 6.71
CA ASP A 19 -2.92 2.46 7.92
C ASP A 19 -3.06 0.94 8.15
N LEU A 20 -2.93 0.12 7.09
CA LEU A 20 -2.93 -1.35 7.19
C LEU A 20 -1.69 -1.92 7.88
N PHE A 21 -0.63 -1.11 8.03
CA PHE A 21 0.66 -1.53 8.57
C PHE A 21 1.01 -0.85 9.90
N VAL A 22 0.09 -0.06 10.47
CA VAL A 22 0.28 0.53 11.80
C VAL A 22 0.18 -0.59 12.85
N ASP A 23 1.03 -0.52 13.88
CA ASP A 23 1.05 -1.50 14.99
C ASP A 23 -0.13 -1.28 15.97
N ASN A 24 -1.35 -1.38 15.45
CA ASN A 24 -2.62 -1.29 16.19
C ASN A 24 -3.68 -2.20 15.53
N GLU A 25 -4.88 -2.24 16.11
CA GLU A 25 -6.01 -2.91 15.48
C GLU A 25 -6.41 -2.18 14.19
N VAL A 26 -6.42 -2.91 13.08
CA VAL A 26 -6.68 -2.35 11.75
C VAL A 26 -8.20 -2.15 11.54
N ASP A 27 -8.62 -0.90 11.34
CA ASP A 27 -10.00 -0.58 10.92
C ASP A 27 -10.17 -0.79 9.41
N TYR A 28 -10.32 -2.05 9.00
CA TYR A 28 -10.50 -2.41 7.59
C TYR A 28 -11.69 -1.72 6.92
N ARG A 29 -12.78 -1.50 7.65
CA ARG A 29 -13.98 -0.86 7.12
C ARG A 29 -13.76 0.63 6.87
N GLY A 30 -13.15 1.32 7.84
CA GLY A 30 -12.74 2.72 7.69
C GLY A 30 -11.81 2.91 6.51
N ILE A 31 -10.77 2.07 6.40
CA ILE A 31 -9.80 2.10 5.30
C ILE A 31 -10.48 1.82 3.95
N ALA A 32 -11.35 0.82 3.87
CA ALA A 32 -12.10 0.51 2.64
C ALA A 32 -12.97 1.69 2.18
N ASN A 33 -13.68 2.33 3.11
CA ASN A 33 -14.48 3.53 2.80
C ASN A 33 -13.59 4.67 2.28
N SER A 34 -12.46 4.92 2.95
CA SER A 34 -11.50 5.95 2.53
C SER A 34 -10.94 5.66 1.15
N LEU A 35 -10.62 4.40 0.81
CA LEU A 35 -10.16 4.02 -0.52
C LEU A 35 -11.23 4.27 -1.60
N VAL A 36 -12.50 3.95 -1.32
CA VAL A 36 -13.60 4.23 -2.27
C VAL A 36 -13.78 5.73 -2.48
N GLN A 37 -13.63 6.54 -1.43
CA GLN A 37 -13.82 8.00 -1.49
C GLN A 37 -12.63 8.73 -2.13
N HIS A 38 -11.40 8.34 -1.81
CA HIS A 38 -10.18 9.06 -2.18
C HIS A 38 -9.42 8.45 -3.36
N CYS A 39 -9.78 7.24 -3.80
CA CYS A 39 -9.23 6.56 -4.97
C CYS A 39 -10.33 6.14 -5.97
N PRO A 40 -11.21 7.07 -6.40
CA PRO A 40 -12.40 6.74 -7.19
C PRO A 40 -12.09 6.12 -8.55
N ASN A 41 -10.92 6.39 -9.12
CA ASN A 41 -10.53 5.87 -10.44
C ASN A 41 -9.75 4.56 -10.35
N MET A 42 -9.42 4.07 -9.14
CA MET A 42 -8.78 2.77 -8.96
C MET A 42 -9.79 1.63 -8.86
N THR A 43 -9.72 0.71 -9.81
CA THR A 43 -10.41 -0.59 -9.73
C THR A 43 -9.87 -1.44 -8.56
N ASP A 44 -10.62 -2.46 -8.13
CA ASP A 44 -10.12 -3.38 -7.08
C ASP A 44 -8.82 -4.09 -7.49
N ALA A 45 -8.68 -4.38 -8.78
CA ALA A 45 -7.47 -4.98 -9.33
C ALA A 45 -6.28 -4.01 -9.25
N GLU A 46 -6.50 -2.71 -9.47
CA GLU A 46 -5.47 -1.69 -9.35
C GLU A 46 -5.10 -1.44 -7.89
N LEU A 47 -6.08 -1.35 -6.99
CA LEU A 47 -5.83 -1.26 -5.55
C LEU A 47 -4.99 -2.45 -5.05
N LYS A 48 -5.35 -3.67 -5.48
CA LYS A 48 -4.62 -4.89 -5.14
C LYS A 48 -3.18 -4.85 -5.65
N ARG A 49 -3.00 -4.39 -6.88
CA ARG A 49 -1.67 -4.25 -7.48
C ARG A 49 -0.85 -3.21 -6.73
N THR A 50 -1.40 -2.02 -6.46
CA THR A 50 -0.75 -0.96 -5.70
C THR A 50 -0.36 -1.44 -4.30
N TYR A 51 -1.24 -2.16 -3.63
CA TYR A 51 -0.95 -2.75 -2.32
C TYR A 51 0.26 -3.69 -2.37
N PHE A 52 0.27 -4.69 -3.25
CA PHE A 52 1.32 -5.71 -3.27
C PHE A 52 2.62 -5.27 -3.96
N ASP A 53 2.53 -4.39 -4.97
CA ASP A 53 3.67 -4.03 -5.80
C ASP A 53 4.36 -2.74 -5.34
N GLU A 54 3.69 -1.90 -4.52
CA GLU A 54 4.16 -0.56 -4.14
C GLU A 54 4.17 -0.36 -2.61
N VAL A 55 3.04 -0.59 -1.92
CA VAL A 55 2.90 -0.26 -0.49
C VAL A 55 3.52 -1.33 0.42
N ALA A 56 3.07 -2.58 0.32
CA ALA A 56 3.53 -3.70 1.16
C ALA A 56 5.04 -3.95 1.08
N PRO A 57 5.71 -3.82 -0.10
CA PRO A 57 7.15 -3.92 -0.19
C PRO A 57 7.93 -2.93 0.69
N VAL A 58 7.37 -1.75 0.94
CA VAL A 58 8.04 -0.70 1.71
C VAL A 58 7.61 -0.77 3.16
N LEU A 59 6.30 -0.70 3.43
CA LEU A 59 5.80 -0.59 4.79
C LEU A 59 5.77 -1.92 5.53
N GLY A 60 5.55 -3.04 4.82
CA GLY A 60 5.64 -4.37 5.40
C GLY A 60 7.05 -4.72 5.89
N GLY A 61 8.08 -4.12 5.28
CA GLY A 61 9.46 -4.25 5.73
C GLY A 61 9.78 -3.41 6.99
N ASN A 62 9.04 -2.33 7.24
CA ASN A 62 9.27 -1.46 8.40
C ASN A 62 9.03 -2.18 9.74
N GLY A 63 8.16 -3.20 9.78
CA GLY A 63 8.00 -4.05 10.96
C GLY A 63 9.24 -4.88 11.34
N LEU A 64 10.23 -4.98 10.44
CA LEU A 64 11.53 -5.61 10.70
C LEU A 64 12.59 -4.61 11.18
N SER A 65 12.26 -3.32 11.21
CA SER A 65 13.14 -2.26 11.70
C SER A 65 12.92 -2.02 13.20
N PRO A 66 13.95 -1.59 13.96
CA PRO A 66 13.77 -1.25 15.36
C PRO A 66 12.72 -0.14 15.52
N ALA A 67 11.73 -0.39 16.38
CA ALA A 67 10.72 0.61 16.68
C ALA A 67 11.37 1.88 17.27
N PRO A 68 10.92 3.08 16.86
CA PRO A 68 11.38 4.31 17.49
C PRO A 68 10.93 4.35 18.96
N ALA A 69 11.66 5.11 19.78
CA ALA A 69 11.36 5.24 21.21
C ALA A 69 9.95 5.82 21.47
N VAL A 70 9.42 6.60 20.54
CA VAL A 70 8.03 7.08 20.52
C VAL A 70 7.46 6.75 19.14
N TRP A 71 6.39 5.96 19.11
CA TRP A 71 5.66 5.63 17.89
C TRP A 71 4.40 6.48 17.79
N THR A 72 4.29 7.27 16.72
CA THR A 72 3.13 8.13 16.44
C THR A 72 2.37 7.72 15.17
N GLY A 73 2.61 6.50 14.68
CA GLY A 73 2.15 6.06 13.37
C GLY A 73 3.07 6.49 12.24
N PHE A 74 2.65 6.23 11.00
CA PHE A 74 3.38 6.66 9.81
C PHE A 74 3.23 8.17 9.59
N ASP A 75 4.35 8.84 9.31
CA ASP A 75 4.35 10.19 8.75
C ASP A 75 4.01 10.13 7.25
N GLY A 76 3.00 10.90 6.82
CA GLY A 76 2.54 10.85 5.44
C GLY A 76 3.62 11.22 4.43
N ASP A 77 4.40 12.27 4.72
CA ASP A 77 5.49 12.68 3.83
C ASP A 77 6.58 11.60 3.77
N GLN A 78 6.86 10.90 4.88
CA GLN A 78 7.77 9.76 4.90
C GLN A 78 7.26 8.59 4.05
N VAL A 79 5.98 8.22 4.18
CA VAL A 79 5.36 7.16 3.36
C VAL A 79 5.53 7.46 1.87
N LEU A 80 5.21 8.70 1.46
CA LEU A 80 5.33 9.12 0.07
C LEU A 80 6.78 9.07 -0.42
N ARG A 81 7.73 9.56 0.39
CA ARG A 81 9.16 9.52 0.05
C ARG A 81 9.67 8.10 -0.08
N ASP A 82 9.34 7.22 0.86
CA ASP A 82 9.88 5.87 0.92
C ASP A 82 9.34 5.01 -0.23
N ILE A 83 8.04 5.10 -0.53
CA ILE A 83 7.43 4.40 -1.66
C ILE A 83 7.99 4.92 -2.99
N SER A 84 8.05 6.24 -3.16
CA SER A 84 8.59 6.84 -4.40
C SER A 84 10.07 6.48 -4.60
N GLY A 85 10.86 6.54 -3.52
CA GLY A 85 12.28 6.21 -3.53
C GLY A 85 12.52 4.74 -3.88
N TRP A 86 11.74 3.84 -3.29
CA TRP A 86 11.81 2.42 -3.62
C TRP A 86 11.44 2.17 -5.09
N LEU A 87 10.35 2.76 -5.59
CA LEU A 87 9.95 2.64 -7.01
C LEU A 87 11.01 3.19 -7.98
N ALA A 88 11.68 4.28 -7.62
CA ALA A 88 12.79 4.84 -8.41
C ALA A 88 14.01 3.90 -8.39
N GLN A 89 14.36 3.36 -7.21
CA GLN A 89 15.47 2.41 -7.07
C GLN A 89 15.24 1.14 -7.90
N GLN A 90 13.99 0.65 -7.94
CA GLN A 90 13.59 -0.46 -8.79
C GLN A 90 13.80 -0.18 -10.28
N GLN A 91 13.80 1.06 -10.74
CA GLN A 91 14.04 1.39 -12.14
C GLN A 91 15.52 1.62 -12.48
N SER A 92 16.37 1.79 -11.46
CA SER A 92 17.78 2.14 -11.62
C SER A 92 18.68 1.00 -12.14
N SER A 93 18.35 -0.26 -11.82
CA SER A 93 19.20 -1.42 -12.17
C SER A 93 18.42 -2.73 -12.25
N ALA A 94 18.86 -3.62 -13.13
CA ALA A 94 18.32 -4.97 -13.26
C ALA A 94 18.47 -5.80 -11.97
N TYR A 95 19.51 -5.56 -11.16
CA TYR A 95 19.69 -6.23 -9.88
C TYR A 95 18.55 -5.88 -8.91
N TYR A 96 18.29 -4.58 -8.71
CA TYR A 96 17.20 -4.13 -7.85
C TYR A 96 15.84 -4.61 -8.36
N ARG A 97 15.63 -4.64 -9.69
CA ARG A 97 14.42 -5.22 -10.29
C ARG A 97 14.24 -6.69 -9.93
N ALA A 98 15.29 -7.49 -10.03
CA ALA A 98 15.23 -8.92 -9.75
C ALA A 98 14.92 -9.19 -8.27
N THR A 99 15.66 -8.54 -7.36
CA THR A 99 15.43 -8.69 -5.91
C THR A 99 14.07 -8.12 -5.50
N GLY A 100 13.63 -7.01 -6.10
CA GLY A 100 12.31 -6.43 -5.90
C GLY A 100 11.18 -7.33 -6.39
N CYS A 101 11.34 -8.04 -7.51
CA CYS A 101 10.36 -9.05 -7.95
C CYS A 101 10.22 -10.20 -6.94
N VAL A 102 11.33 -10.69 -6.38
CA VAL A 102 11.30 -11.72 -5.33
C VAL A 102 10.62 -11.18 -4.08
N TRP A 103 10.95 -9.95 -3.67
CA TRP A 103 10.34 -9.31 -2.51
C TRP A 103 8.83 -9.12 -2.67
N ARG A 104 8.36 -8.59 -3.82
CA ARG A 104 6.92 -8.50 -4.14
C ARG A 104 6.22 -9.86 -4.07
N ALA A 105 6.85 -10.92 -4.55
CA ALA A 105 6.30 -12.27 -4.48
C ALA A 105 6.17 -12.75 -3.02
N MET A 106 7.15 -12.46 -2.17
CA MET A 106 7.07 -12.75 -0.74
C MET A 106 6.00 -11.90 -0.04
N CYS A 107 5.88 -10.61 -0.35
CA CYS A 107 4.81 -9.74 0.17
C CYS A 107 3.41 -10.29 -0.17
N ARG A 108 3.22 -10.84 -1.39
CA ARG A 108 1.97 -11.50 -1.78
C ARG A 108 1.63 -12.74 -0.96
N LEU A 109 2.62 -13.39 -0.35
CA LEU A 109 2.40 -14.51 0.55
C LEU A 109 2.15 -14.03 1.98
N PHE A 110 3.03 -13.19 2.52
CA PHE A 110 2.96 -12.74 3.91
C PHE A 110 1.75 -11.84 4.19
N PHE A 111 1.45 -10.91 3.29
CA PHE A 111 0.41 -9.90 3.49
C PHE A 111 -0.90 -10.24 2.79
N LYS A 112 -1.06 -11.50 2.37
CA LYS A 112 -2.29 -11.98 1.73
C LYS A 112 -3.51 -11.89 2.65
N SER A 113 -3.32 -12.19 3.94
CA SER A 113 -4.39 -12.15 4.93
C SER A 113 -4.94 -10.72 5.06
N ILE A 114 -4.06 -9.74 5.29
CA ILE A 114 -4.41 -8.32 5.40
C ILE A 114 -5.20 -7.87 4.16
N TRP A 115 -4.72 -8.18 2.96
CA TRP A 115 -5.46 -7.85 1.74
C TRP A 115 -6.83 -8.53 1.67
N SER A 116 -6.93 -9.80 2.08
CA SER A 116 -8.19 -10.55 2.01
C SER A 116 -9.26 -9.96 2.94
N GLU A 117 -8.85 -9.41 4.09
CA GLU A 117 -9.76 -8.71 5.00
C GLU A 117 -10.23 -7.40 4.40
N LEU A 118 -9.31 -6.60 3.85
CA LEU A 118 -9.63 -5.36 3.17
C LEU A 118 -10.52 -5.58 1.93
N GLU A 119 -10.26 -6.61 1.13
CA GLU A 119 -11.02 -6.95 -0.08
C GLU A 119 -12.48 -7.26 0.24
N ARG A 120 -12.76 -7.88 1.40
CA ARG A 120 -14.14 -8.12 1.86
C ARG A 120 -14.88 -6.82 2.16
N GLU A 121 -14.21 -5.89 2.86
CA GLU A 121 -14.79 -4.58 3.19
C GLU A 121 -14.93 -3.69 1.95
N LEU A 122 -13.96 -3.68 1.03
CA LEU A 122 -14.06 -2.95 -0.25
C LEU A 122 -15.30 -3.38 -1.05
N LEU A 123 -15.55 -4.69 -1.14
CA LEU A 123 -16.74 -5.22 -1.80
C LEU A 123 -18.04 -4.82 -1.07
N ALA A 124 -18.01 -4.69 0.26
CA ALA A 124 -19.15 -4.24 1.05
C ALA A 124 -19.42 -2.74 0.83
N SER A 125 -18.40 -1.89 0.93
CA SER A 125 -18.49 -0.43 0.79
C SER A 125 -18.90 0.04 -0.61
N ARG A 126 -18.60 -0.73 -1.66
CA ARG A 126 -19.05 -0.42 -3.04
C ARG A 126 -20.49 -0.83 -3.34
N ARG A 127 -21.10 -1.66 -2.48
CA ARG A 127 -22.49 -2.13 -2.63
C ARG A 127 -23.49 -1.30 -1.81
N SER A 128 -23.02 -0.55 -0.83
CA SER A 128 -23.81 0.38 0.00
C SER A 128 -23.99 1.72 -0.67
#